data_AF-A0A9N8F664-F1
#
_entry.id   AF-A0A9N8F664-F1
#
_cell.length_a   1.000
_cell.length_b   1.000
_cell.length_c   1.000
_cell.angle_alpha   90.00
_cell.angle_beta   90.00
_cell.angle_gamma   90.00
#
_symmetry.space_group_name_H-M   'P 1'
#
loop_
_entity.id
_entity.type
_entity.pdbx_description
1 polymer ?
#
loop_
_entity_poly.entity_id
_entity_poly.type
_entity_poly.pdbx_seq_one_letter_code
_entity_poly.pdbx_strand_id
1 'polypeptide(L)'
;MESIFTSNDIVVVSKTSCPYCKAVKALLTEELNLTPKILEVNVEGPAALEHAKSITGISTVPQVFVENKFVGTHDDVMALDAKGQLEPLVKKFMKGPRKAKTASNGTSATLLWFPPKVNKSAIRTTGVLSCGIALTSAVLMYQNPQDPTPGYIAAGLFGDYTLRFLAGSKFSPVAQLGGMLASSMDVIYRPGAPKQFATVCGMMFSGLGAAMFLNNSAEIGCGFMSVLALCAGMEGFLDFCLGCKFYAIGEFLFGGSAKATKTA
;
A
#
# COMPACT_ATOMS: atom_id res chain seq x y z
N MET A 1 -11.46 -30.17 -34.20
CA MET A 1 -11.55 -29.44 -32.92
C MET A 1 -10.24 -28.67 -32.79
N GLU A 2 -10.19 -27.51 -33.47
CA GLU A 2 -8.98 -26.74 -33.69
C GLU A 2 -8.40 -26.22 -32.38
N SER A 3 -7.08 -26.27 -32.26
CA SER A 3 -6.32 -26.03 -31.04
C SER A 3 -6.65 -24.66 -30.41
N ILE A 4 -7.35 -24.67 -29.28
CA ILE A 4 -7.63 -23.48 -28.45
C ILE A 4 -6.33 -22.74 -28.09
N PHE A 5 -5.24 -23.49 -28.02
CA PHE A 5 -3.87 -23.05 -27.78
C PHE A 5 -3.10 -23.00 -29.10
N THR A 6 -2.87 -21.81 -29.65
CA THR A 6 -1.99 -21.65 -30.81
C THR A 6 -0.53 -21.50 -30.36
N SER A 7 0.41 -21.74 -31.28
CA SER A 7 1.85 -21.62 -31.02
C SER A 7 2.32 -20.20 -30.74
N ASN A 8 1.48 -19.17 -30.94
CA ASN A 8 1.84 -17.77 -30.74
C ASN A 8 0.93 -17.05 -29.72
N ASP A 9 0.30 -17.78 -28.80
CA ASP A 9 -0.57 -17.19 -27.79
C ASP A 9 -0.14 -17.51 -26.36
N ILE A 10 -0.44 -16.56 -25.46
CA ILE A 10 -0.53 -16.79 -24.02
C ILE A 10 -2.00 -16.98 -23.69
N VAL A 11 -2.36 -18.13 -23.11
CA VAL A 11 -3.74 -18.47 -22.79
C VAL A 11 -3.89 -18.70 -21.29
N VAL A 12 -4.92 -18.09 -20.69
CA VAL A 12 -5.24 -18.22 -19.28
C VAL A 12 -6.63 -18.81 -19.13
N VAL A 13 -6.71 -20.06 -18.66
CA VAL A 13 -7.97 -20.68 -18.28
C VAL A 13 -8.37 -20.17 -16.91
N SER A 14 -9.55 -19.56 -16.81
CA SER A 14 -9.91 -18.70 -15.70
C SER A 14 -11.37 -18.84 -15.27
N LYS A 15 -11.68 -18.31 -14.08
CA LYS A 15 -13.05 -18.08 -13.61
C LYS A 15 -13.17 -16.66 -13.09
N THR A 16 -14.24 -15.97 -13.48
CA THR A 16 -14.43 -14.55 -13.16
C THR A 16 -14.51 -14.28 -11.66
N SER A 17 -15.11 -15.19 -10.89
CA SER A 17 -15.26 -15.10 -9.43
C SER A 17 -14.03 -15.52 -8.63
N CYS A 18 -12.98 -16.06 -9.27
CA CYS A 18 -11.83 -16.62 -8.56
C CYS A 18 -10.77 -15.54 -8.23
N PRO A 19 -10.36 -15.36 -6.95
CA PRO A 19 -9.35 -14.38 -6.57
C PRO A 19 -7.97 -14.69 -7.15
N TYR A 20 -7.56 -15.98 -7.20
CA TYR A 20 -6.28 -16.41 -7.77
C TYR A 20 -6.19 -16.12 -9.28
N CYS A 21 -7.31 -16.27 -9.98
CA CYS A 21 -7.42 -15.91 -11.39
C CYS A 21 -7.20 -14.42 -11.63
N LYS A 22 -7.76 -13.55 -10.77
CA LYS A 22 -7.55 -12.10 -10.85
C LYS A 22 -6.08 -11.74 -10.65
N ALA A 23 -5.41 -12.37 -9.69
CA ALA A 23 -3.99 -12.12 -9.41
C ALA A 23 -3.10 -12.46 -10.62
N VAL A 24 -3.30 -13.63 -11.24
CA VAL A 24 -2.56 -14.02 -12.45
C VAL A 24 -2.84 -13.08 -13.62
N LYS A 25 -4.10 -12.66 -13.83
CA LYS A 25 -4.45 -11.70 -14.88
C LYS A 25 -3.72 -10.37 -14.67
N ALA A 26 -3.81 -9.80 -13.46
CA ALA A 26 -3.14 -8.54 -13.14
C ALA A 26 -1.62 -8.62 -13.35
N LEU A 27 -0.97 -9.70 -12.92
CA LEU A 27 0.46 -9.92 -13.18
C LEU A 27 0.78 -9.87 -14.69
N LEU A 28 0.03 -10.61 -15.50
CA LEU A 28 0.28 -10.68 -16.95
C LEU A 28 -0.05 -9.37 -17.66
N THR A 29 -1.22 -8.77 -17.40
CA THR A 29 -1.70 -7.59 -18.13
C THR A 29 -1.15 -6.28 -17.59
N GLU A 30 -1.12 -6.11 -16.27
CA GLU A 30 -0.78 -4.84 -15.65
C GLU A 30 0.72 -4.70 -15.44
N GLU A 31 1.41 -5.74 -14.93
CA GLU A 31 2.85 -5.68 -14.67
C GLU A 31 3.67 -6.01 -15.92
N LEU A 32 3.39 -7.14 -16.57
CA LEU A 32 4.18 -7.61 -17.72
C LEU A 32 3.73 -7.01 -19.06
N ASN A 33 2.65 -6.21 -19.06
CA ASN A 33 2.13 -5.52 -20.24
C ASN A 33 1.84 -6.50 -21.41
N LEU A 34 1.29 -7.67 -21.07
CA LEU A 34 0.87 -8.71 -22.01
C LEU A 34 -0.61 -8.57 -22.36
N THR A 35 -1.00 -9.17 -23.48
CA THR A 35 -2.42 -9.34 -23.87
C THR A 35 -2.74 -10.82 -24.01
N PRO A 36 -2.87 -11.56 -22.89
CA PRO A 36 -3.23 -12.97 -22.93
C PRO A 36 -4.69 -13.18 -23.37
N LYS A 37 -4.95 -14.30 -24.03
CA LYS A 37 -6.31 -14.78 -24.30
C LYS A 37 -6.87 -15.39 -23.02
N ILE A 38 -7.91 -14.79 -22.48
CA ILE A 38 -8.55 -15.25 -21.26
C ILE A 38 -9.75 -16.12 -21.65
N LEU A 39 -9.77 -17.36 -21.19
CA LEU A 39 -10.88 -18.29 -21.36
C LEU A 39 -11.63 -18.40 -20.04
N GLU A 40 -12.82 -17.80 -19.98
CA GLU A 40 -13.65 -17.76 -18.78
C GLU A 40 -14.56 -18.97 -18.74
N VAL A 41 -14.23 -19.97 -17.92
CA VAL A 41 -14.96 -21.25 -17.83
C VAL A 41 -16.42 -21.05 -17.40
N ASN A 42 -16.71 -19.99 -16.64
CA ASN A 42 -18.06 -19.65 -16.20
C ASN A 42 -18.91 -18.95 -17.27
N VAL A 43 -18.31 -18.47 -18.36
CA VAL A 43 -19.01 -17.76 -19.45
C VAL A 43 -19.03 -18.63 -20.72
N GLU A 44 -17.89 -19.23 -21.05
CA GLU A 44 -17.68 -20.01 -22.27
C GLU A 44 -17.97 -21.52 -22.09
N GLY A 45 -18.16 -21.96 -20.84
CA GLY A 45 -18.45 -23.35 -20.50
C GLY A 45 -17.21 -24.18 -20.11
N PRO A 46 -17.41 -25.46 -19.74
CA PRO A 46 -16.35 -26.31 -19.18
C PRO A 46 -15.32 -26.78 -20.20
N ALA A 47 -15.59 -26.66 -21.50
CA ALA A 47 -14.75 -27.23 -22.57
C ALA A 47 -13.29 -26.77 -22.50
N ALA A 48 -13.03 -25.49 -22.17
CA ALA A 48 -11.68 -24.99 -22.00
C ALA A 48 -10.94 -25.61 -20.81
N LEU A 49 -11.64 -25.87 -19.70
CA LEU A 49 -11.08 -26.51 -18.52
C LEU A 49 -10.87 -28.02 -18.73
N GLU A 50 -11.80 -28.69 -19.41
CA GLU A 50 -11.68 -30.10 -19.76
C GLU A 50 -10.50 -30.34 -20.69
N HIS A 51 -10.35 -29.48 -21.70
CA HIS A 51 -9.20 -29.55 -22.59
C HIS A 51 -7.88 -29.27 -21.85
N ALA A 52 -7.82 -28.23 -21.01
CA ALA A 52 -6.64 -27.97 -20.18
C ALA A 52 -6.31 -29.15 -19.24
N LYS A 53 -7.33 -29.74 -18.60
CA LYS A 53 -7.19 -30.94 -17.76
C LYS A 53 -6.65 -32.14 -18.54
N SER A 54 -7.04 -32.30 -19.81
CA SER A 54 -6.51 -33.39 -20.65
C SER A 54 -5.00 -33.27 -20.91
N ILE A 55 -4.46 -32.05 -20.90
CA ILE A 55 -3.03 -31.77 -21.12
C ILE A 55 -2.25 -31.85 -19.80
N THR A 56 -2.81 -31.30 -18.72
CA THR A 56 -2.08 -31.07 -17.46
C THR A 56 -2.41 -32.09 -16.37
N GLY A 57 -3.55 -32.79 -16.47
CA GLY A 57 -4.15 -33.57 -15.39
C GLY A 57 -4.82 -32.72 -14.30
N ILE A 58 -4.76 -31.39 -14.39
CA ILE A 58 -5.19 -30.47 -13.34
C ILE A 58 -6.61 -29.96 -13.64
N SER A 59 -7.47 -30.00 -12.63
CA SER A 59 -8.88 -29.54 -12.73
C SER A 59 -9.13 -28.17 -12.08
N THR A 60 -8.10 -27.56 -11.49
CA THR A 60 -8.18 -26.24 -10.84
C THR A 60 -7.91 -25.11 -11.82
N VAL A 61 -8.37 -23.91 -11.47
CA VAL A 61 -8.05 -22.65 -12.15
C VAL A 61 -7.31 -21.74 -11.17
N PRO A 62 -6.43 -20.83 -11.62
CA PRO A 62 -6.03 -20.57 -13.00
C PRO A 62 -5.03 -21.60 -13.55
N GLN A 63 -5.04 -21.82 -14.86
CA GLN A 63 -3.99 -22.54 -15.59
C GLN A 63 -3.44 -21.63 -16.70
N VAL A 64 -2.12 -21.45 -16.75
CA VAL A 64 -1.45 -20.58 -17.71
C VAL A 64 -0.68 -21.41 -18.72
N PHE A 65 -0.92 -21.12 -20.00
CA PHE A 65 -0.24 -21.74 -21.13
C PHE A 65 0.49 -20.67 -21.94
N VAL A 66 1.70 -20.98 -22.38
CA VAL A 66 2.51 -20.14 -23.27
C VAL A 66 2.94 -21.03 -24.43
N GLU A 67 2.55 -20.68 -25.66
CA GLU A 67 2.84 -21.49 -26.86
C GLU A 67 2.41 -22.95 -26.74
N ASN A 68 1.20 -23.19 -26.22
CA ASN A 68 0.66 -24.53 -25.98
C ASN A 68 1.44 -25.38 -24.95
N LYS A 69 2.39 -24.79 -24.21
CA LYS A 69 3.05 -25.44 -23.07
C LYS A 69 2.43 -24.96 -21.77
N PHE A 70 2.17 -25.90 -20.88
CA PHE A 70 1.72 -25.58 -19.53
C PHE A 70 2.86 -24.94 -18.74
N VAL A 71 2.65 -23.70 -18.30
CA VAL A 71 3.62 -22.95 -17.48
C VAL A 71 3.36 -23.19 -16.00
N GLY A 72 2.08 -23.30 -15.61
CA GLY A 72 1.73 -23.61 -14.24
C GLY A 72 0.36 -23.11 -13.80
N THR A 73 0.07 -23.39 -12.53
CA THR A 73 -1.06 -22.85 -11.78
C THR A 73 -0.75 -21.47 -11.20
N HIS A 74 -1.62 -20.93 -10.34
CA HIS A 74 -1.35 -19.67 -9.63
C HIS A 74 0.00 -19.70 -8.91
N ASP A 75 0.25 -20.71 -8.07
CA ASP A 75 1.42 -20.73 -7.20
C ASP A 75 2.71 -20.88 -8.01
N ASP A 76 2.68 -21.69 -9.05
CA ASP A 76 3.81 -21.90 -9.97
C ASP A 76 4.17 -20.60 -10.70
N VAL A 77 3.18 -19.89 -11.24
CA VAL A 77 3.38 -18.65 -12.00
C VAL A 77 3.91 -17.55 -11.09
N MET A 78 3.36 -17.42 -9.88
CA MET A 78 3.85 -16.46 -8.88
C MET A 78 5.28 -16.80 -8.43
N ALA A 79 5.59 -18.08 -8.25
CA ALA A 79 6.95 -18.52 -7.90
C ALA A 79 7.96 -18.28 -9.03
N LEU A 80 7.59 -18.54 -10.28
CA LEU A 80 8.43 -18.24 -11.45
C LEU A 80 8.69 -16.73 -11.57
N ASP A 81 7.69 -15.91 -11.31
CA ASP A 81 7.83 -14.45 -11.33
C ASP A 81 8.69 -13.92 -10.18
N ALA A 82 8.56 -14.50 -8.98
CA ALA A 82 9.41 -14.17 -7.84
C ALA A 82 10.89 -14.50 -8.10
N LYS A 83 11.16 -15.60 -8.82
CA LYS A 83 12.50 -16.01 -9.25
C LYS A 83 13.03 -15.25 -10.48
N GLY A 84 12.23 -14.36 -11.08
CA GLY A 84 12.58 -13.66 -12.32
C GLY A 84 12.64 -14.58 -13.56
N GLN A 85 12.09 -15.79 -13.47
CA GLN A 85 12.10 -16.79 -14.54
C GLN A 85 10.90 -16.71 -15.47
N LEU A 86 9.82 -16.02 -15.06
CA LEU A 86 8.63 -15.84 -15.88
C LEU A 86 8.88 -14.90 -17.07
N GLU A 87 9.57 -13.78 -16.85
CA GLU A 87 9.80 -12.76 -17.88
C GLU A 87 10.56 -13.30 -19.11
N PRO A 88 11.64 -14.09 -18.98
CA PRO A 88 12.27 -14.77 -20.11
C PRO A 88 11.32 -15.63 -20.96
N LEU A 89 10.32 -16.28 -20.34
CA LEU A 89 9.38 -17.16 -21.04
C LEU A 89 8.37 -16.37 -21.89
N VAL A 90 8.00 -15.17 -21.45
CA VAL A 90 6.95 -14.35 -22.10
C VAL A 90 7.50 -13.14 -22.83
N LYS A 91 8.83 -12.92 -22.82
CA LYS A 91 9.49 -11.73 -23.36
C LYS A 91 9.08 -11.37 -24.78
N LYS A 92 8.92 -12.35 -25.66
CA LYS A 92 8.52 -12.12 -27.07
C LYS A 92 7.08 -11.61 -27.22
N PHE A 93 6.23 -11.80 -26.22
CA PHE A 93 4.84 -11.36 -26.22
C PHE A 93 4.65 -10.00 -25.52
N MET A 94 5.69 -9.50 -24.84
CA MET A 94 5.63 -8.23 -24.13
C MET A 94 5.60 -7.06 -25.11
N LYS A 95 4.64 -6.15 -24.93
CA LYS A 95 4.47 -4.95 -25.78
C LYS A 95 5.34 -3.76 -25.33
N GLY A 96 6.17 -3.96 -24.31
CA GLY A 96 7.03 -2.92 -23.75
C GLY A 96 7.80 -3.44 -22.53
N PRO A 97 8.62 -2.59 -21.89
CA PRO A 97 9.30 -2.98 -20.66
C PRO A 97 8.27 -3.35 -19.59
N ARG A 98 8.61 -4.33 -18.75
CA ARG A 98 7.83 -4.65 -17.55
C ARG A 98 7.56 -3.35 -16.79
N LYS A 99 6.29 -3.05 -16.50
CA LYS A 99 5.97 -1.97 -15.58
C LYS A 99 6.61 -2.37 -14.26
N ALA A 100 7.46 -1.50 -13.72
CA ALA A 100 8.17 -1.77 -12.49
C ALA A 100 7.19 -2.40 -11.49
N LYS A 101 7.45 -3.66 -11.12
CA LYS A 101 6.87 -4.25 -9.92
C LYS A 101 6.92 -3.12 -8.89
N THR A 102 5.81 -2.81 -8.24
CA THR A 102 5.94 -1.97 -7.03
C THR A 102 6.85 -2.79 -6.13
N ALA A 103 8.13 -2.43 -6.08
CA ALA A 103 9.17 -3.33 -5.63
C ALA A 103 8.96 -3.56 -4.14
N SER A 104 8.39 -4.70 -3.80
CA SER A 104 8.65 -5.36 -2.52
C SER A 104 9.84 -6.29 -2.75
N ASN A 105 11.02 -5.76 -3.03
CA ASN A 105 12.25 -6.54 -3.02
C ASN A 105 13.27 -5.84 -2.13
N GLY A 106 13.55 -6.46 -0.99
CA GLY A 106 14.65 -6.06 -0.12
C GLY A 106 15.97 -6.54 -0.68
N THR A 107 16.90 -5.60 -0.85
CA THR A 107 18.33 -5.71 -0.50
C THR A 107 18.95 -4.32 -0.45
N SER A 108 18.50 -3.56 0.53
CA SER A 108 19.33 -2.69 1.36
C SER A 108 18.42 -2.39 2.53
N ALA A 109 18.71 -2.96 3.70
CA ALA A 109 18.08 -2.47 4.92
C ALA A 109 18.61 -1.06 5.14
N THR A 110 18.06 -0.09 4.41
CA THR A 110 18.02 1.28 4.90
C THR A 110 17.31 1.15 6.24
N LEU A 111 17.99 1.48 7.32
CA LEU A 111 17.48 1.48 8.70
C LEU A 111 16.21 2.35 8.89
N LEU A 112 15.73 2.94 7.80
CA LEU A 112 14.62 3.86 7.60
C LEU A 112 13.76 3.36 6.42
N TRP A 113 13.15 2.18 6.53
CA TRP A 113 12.32 1.65 5.44
C TRP A 113 10.84 1.68 5.78
N PHE A 114 10.14 2.69 5.25
CA PHE A 114 8.70 2.80 5.34
C PHE A 114 8.02 2.16 4.11
N PRO A 115 6.91 1.42 4.29
CA PRO A 115 6.34 0.58 3.23
C PRO A 115 5.80 1.38 2.02
N PRO A 116 5.96 0.88 0.79
CA PRO A 116 5.55 1.58 -0.42
C PRO A 116 4.03 1.68 -0.58
N LYS A 117 3.28 0.74 0.01
CA LYS A 117 1.82 0.71 0.05
C LYS A 117 1.35 0.52 1.48
N VAL A 118 0.30 1.25 1.84
CA VAL A 118 -0.27 1.26 3.19
C VAL A 118 -1.79 1.08 3.14
N ASN A 119 -2.35 0.39 4.14
CA ASN A 119 -3.78 0.13 4.23
C ASN A 119 -4.53 1.41 4.65
N LYS A 120 -5.44 1.88 3.80
CA LYS A 120 -6.28 3.06 3.99
C LYS A 120 -7.06 3.02 5.31
N SER A 121 -7.74 1.91 5.59
CA SER A 121 -8.60 1.79 6.77
C SER A 121 -7.77 1.84 8.05
N ALA A 122 -6.63 1.14 8.09
CA ALA A 122 -5.69 1.20 9.20
C ALA A 122 -5.13 2.61 9.43
N ILE A 123 -4.78 3.34 8.36
CA ILE A 123 -4.30 4.73 8.45
C ILE A 123 -5.37 5.64 9.05
N ARG A 124 -6.63 5.51 8.60
CA ARG A 124 -7.73 6.33 9.11
C ARG A 124 -7.96 6.09 10.60
N THR A 125 -8.04 4.83 11.01
CA THR A 125 -8.21 4.50 12.42
C THR A 125 -7.04 4.98 13.26
N THR A 126 -5.82 4.86 12.74
CA THR A 126 -4.61 5.41 13.38
C THR A 126 -4.68 6.93 13.53
N GLY A 127 -5.19 7.65 12.52
CA GLY A 127 -5.43 9.09 12.56
C GLY A 127 -6.46 9.50 13.62
N VAL A 128 -7.56 8.73 13.75
CA VAL A 128 -8.56 8.94 14.81
C VAL A 128 -7.94 8.76 16.20
N LEU A 129 -7.15 7.72 16.41
CA LEU A 129 -6.46 7.48 17.69
C LEU A 129 -5.48 8.61 18.01
N SER A 130 -4.63 9.00 17.04
CA SER A 130 -3.68 10.10 17.21
C SER A 130 -4.39 11.44 17.49
N CYS A 131 -5.54 11.69 16.85
CA CYS A 131 -6.38 12.86 17.12
C CYS A 131 -6.89 12.86 18.57
N GLY A 132 -7.46 11.74 19.03
CA GLY A 132 -7.96 11.60 20.40
C GLY A 132 -6.88 11.79 21.46
N ILE A 133 -5.69 11.19 21.26
CA ILE A 133 -4.55 11.34 22.17
C ILE A 133 -4.08 12.80 22.22
N ALA A 134 -3.96 13.46 21.05
CA ALA A 134 -3.52 14.84 20.97
C ALA A 134 -4.50 15.82 21.63
N LEU A 135 -5.81 15.65 21.40
CA LEU A 135 -6.86 16.44 22.05
C LEU A 135 -6.86 16.23 23.56
N THR A 136 -6.78 14.98 24.01
CA THR A 136 -6.79 14.66 25.44
C THR A 136 -5.58 15.30 26.14
N SER A 137 -4.40 15.20 25.53
CA SER A 137 -3.19 15.88 26.04
C SER A 137 -3.36 17.40 26.10
N ALA A 138 -3.88 18.04 25.04
CA ALA A 138 -4.11 19.49 25.03
C ALA A 138 -5.14 19.93 26.09
N VAL A 139 -6.26 19.21 26.21
CA VAL A 139 -7.33 19.52 27.16
C VAL A 139 -6.85 19.35 28.61
N LEU A 140 -6.15 18.26 28.91
CA LEU A 140 -5.63 18.04 30.27
C LEU A 140 -4.60 19.11 30.66
N MET A 141 -3.72 19.53 29.74
CA MET A 141 -2.78 20.62 30.00
C MET A 141 -3.50 21.95 30.20
N TYR A 142 -4.54 22.23 29.41
CA TYR A 142 -5.33 23.45 29.55
C TYR A 142 -6.06 23.51 30.90
N GLN A 143 -6.59 22.38 31.37
CA GLN A 143 -7.30 22.29 32.65
C GLN A 143 -6.36 22.39 33.85
N ASN A 144 -5.19 21.74 33.78
CA ASN A 144 -4.23 21.70 34.88
C ASN A 144 -2.81 22.01 34.37
N PRO A 145 -2.44 23.29 34.21
CA PRO A 145 -1.14 23.68 33.65
C PRO A 145 0.08 23.26 34.50
N GLN A 146 -0.15 22.93 35.78
CA GLN A 146 0.90 22.50 36.72
C GLN A 146 1.17 20.99 36.67
N ASP A 147 0.30 20.21 36.02
CA ASP A 147 0.45 18.76 35.91
C ASP A 147 1.41 18.42 34.74
N PRO A 148 2.52 17.67 34.97
CA PRO A 148 3.42 17.27 33.91
C PRO A 148 2.87 16.11 33.04
N THR A 149 1.81 15.42 33.49
CA THR A 149 1.22 14.25 32.81
C THR A 149 0.90 14.48 31.32
N PRO A 150 0.27 15.60 30.91
CA PRO A 150 -0.02 15.86 29.51
C PRO A 150 1.23 16.01 28.63
N GLY A 151 2.34 16.48 29.22
CA GLY A 151 3.65 16.55 28.57
C GLY A 151 4.19 15.16 28.24
N TYR A 152 4.06 14.19 29.16
CA TYR A 152 4.45 12.80 28.92
C TYR A 152 3.57 12.12 27.88
N ILE A 153 2.26 12.41 27.85
CA ILE A 153 1.35 11.91 26.81
C ILE A 153 1.78 12.44 25.43
N ALA A 154 2.07 13.74 25.32
CA ALA A 154 2.57 14.33 24.08
C ALA A 154 3.92 13.74 23.67
N ALA A 155 4.83 13.50 24.62
CA ALA A 155 6.13 12.86 24.37
C ALA A 155 5.98 11.40 23.90
N GLY A 156 5.03 10.65 24.47
CA GLY A 156 4.68 9.30 24.01
C GLY A 156 4.15 9.30 22.59
N LEU A 157 3.29 10.27 22.25
CA LEU A 157 2.79 10.46 20.88
C LEU A 157 3.91 10.83 19.90
N PHE A 158 4.86 11.67 20.32
CA PHE A 158 6.07 11.98 19.56
C PHE A 158 6.93 10.74 19.31
N GLY A 159 7.13 9.91 20.34
CA GLY A 159 7.84 8.63 20.22
C GLY A 159 7.14 7.69 19.23
N ASP A 160 5.81 7.63 19.27
CA ASP A 160 5.01 6.84 18.33
C ASP A 160 5.16 7.32 16.89
N TYR A 161 5.04 8.63 16.61
CA TYR A 161 5.30 9.20 15.29
C TYR A 161 6.74 8.97 14.82
N THR A 162 7.71 9.04 15.74
CA THR A 162 9.10 8.75 15.45
C THR A 162 9.29 7.31 15.03
N LEU A 163 8.68 6.38 15.75
CA LEU A 163 8.74 4.97 15.41
C LEU A 163 8.05 4.67 14.07
N ARG A 164 6.94 5.34 13.76
CA ARG A 164 6.29 5.26 12.44
C ARG A 164 7.20 5.77 11.32
N PHE A 165 7.94 6.85 11.56
CA PHE A 165 8.87 7.40 10.57
C PHE A 165 10.06 6.45 10.34
N LEU A 166 10.68 5.97 11.42
CA LEU A 166 11.90 5.15 11.34
C LEU A 166 11.62 3.71 10.87
N ALA A 167 10.61 3.06 11.46
CA ALA A 167 10.39 1.62 11.30
C ALA A 167 9.01 1.27 10.72
N GLY A 168 8.21 2.27 10.35
CA GLY A 168 6.88 2.09 9.79
C GLY A 168 5.81 1.71 10.83
N SER A 169 4.61 1.38 10.34
CA SER A 169 3.43 1.10 11.17
C SER A 169 3.49 -0.23 11.94
N LYS A 170 4.49 -1.08 11.70
CA LYS A 170 4.61 -2.38 12.37
C LYS A 170 5.01 -2.27 13.84
N PHE A 171 5.71 -1.20 14.22
CA PHE A 171 6.27 -1.06 15.57
C PHE A 171 5.58 0.02 16.40
N SER A 172 4.90 0.97 15.75
CA SER A 172 4.12 2.01 16.43
C SER A 172 2.92 1.42 17.18
N PRO A 173 2.83 1.57 18.52
CA PRO A 173 1.71 1.05 19.29
C PRO A 173 0.35 1.56 18.79
N VAL A 174 0.26 2.85 18.46
CA VAL A 174 -1.00 3.43 18.00
C VAL A 174 -1.36 2.94 16.60
N ALA A 175 -0.38 2.71 15.71
CA ALA A 175 -0.62 2.15 14.39
C ALA A 175 -0.97 0.65 14.43
N GLN A 176 -0.38 -0.11 15.34
CA GLN A 176 -0.74 -1.51 15.60
C GLN A 176 -2.20 -1.60 16.09
N LEU A 177 -2.57 -0.77 17.07
CA LEU A 177 -3.95 -0.68 17.55
C LEU A 177 -4.90 -0.25 16.42
N GLY A 178 -4.51 0.75 15.61
CA GLY A 178 -5.28 1.19 14.46
C GLY A 178 -5.48 0.08 13.42
N GLY A 179 -4.44 -0.71 13.15
CA GLY A 179 -4.51 -1.88 12.25
C GLY A 179 -5.39 -3.00 12.81
N MET A 180 -5.31 -3.27 14.11
CA MET A 180 -6.15 -4.26 14.80
C MET A 180 -7.63 -3.86 14.74
N LEU A 181 -7.94 -2.59 15.03
CA LEU A 181 -9.29 -2.05 14.96
C LEU A 181 -9.84 -1.97 13.53
N ALA A 182 -8.96 -1.78 12.54
CA ALA A 182 -9.32 -1.77 11.12
C ALA A 182 -9.31 -3.16 10.46
N SER A 183 -9.05 -4.24 11.22
CA SER A 183 -8.89 -5.59 10.67
C SER A 183 -10.16 -6.15 10.01
N SER A 184 -11.33 -5.69 10.45
CA SER A 184 -12.64 -6.04 9.90
C SER A 184 -13.10 -5.15 8.73
N MET A 185 -12.29 -4.15 8.35
CA MET A 185 -12.62 -3.19 7.29
C MET A 185 -11.94 -3.57 5.97
N ASP A 186 -12.49 -3.09 4.86
CA ASP A 186 -11.92 -3.34 3.54
C ASP A 186 -10.46 -2.87 3.42
N VAL A 187 -9.64 -3.73 2.81
CA VAL A 187 -8.21 -3.46 2.58
C VAL A 187 -8.05 -2.72 1.26
N ILE A 188 -8.06 -1.38 1.33
CA ILE A 188 -7.77 -0.50 0.19
C ILE A 188 -6.37 0.06 0.35
N TYR A 189 -5.53 -0.05 -0.68
CA TYR A 189 -4.14 0.42 -0.62
C TYR A 189 -3.98 1.87 -1.09
N ARG A 190 -3.10 2.61 -0.41
CA ARG A 190 -2.67 3.97 -0.77
C ARG A 190 -1.14 4.05 -0.90
N PRO A 191 -0.60 4.98 -1.70
CA PRO A 191 0.85 5.17 -1.81
C PRO A 191 1.45 5.65 -0.48
N GLY A 192 2.61 5.10 -0.12
CA GLY A 192 3.28 5.35 1.15
C GLY A 192 4.08 6.67 1.21
N ALA A 193 4.71 7.11 0.11
CA ALA A 193 5.59 8.28 0.13
C ALA A 193 4.90 9.58 0.63
N PRO A 194 3.69 9.97 0.17
CA PRO A 194 2.99 11.13 0.73
C PRO A 194 2.63 10.97 2.22
N LYS A 195 2.49 9.72 2.70
CA LYS A 195 2.17 9.40 4.10
C LYS A 195 3.39 9.45 5.01
N GLN A 196 4.58 9.16 4.47
CA GLN A 196 5.84 9.39 5.18
C GLN A 196 5.98 10.87 5.51
N PHE A 197 5.73 11.75 4.53
CA PHE A 197 5.78 13.19 4.75
C PHE A 197 4.77 13.64 5.83
N ALA A 198 3.53 13.15 5.77
CA ALA A 198 2.54 13.44 6.82
C ALA A 198 2.98 12.95 8.21
N THR A 199 3.68 11.82 8.28
CA THR A 199 4.26 11.28 9.53
C THR A 199 5.36 12.18 10.08
N VAL A 200 6.21 12.76 9.22
CA VAL A 200 7.23 13.76 9.62
C VAL A 200 6.57 15.02 10.17
N CYS A 201 5.52 15.53 9.52
CA CYS A 201 4.77 16.65 10.06
C CYS A 201 4.21 16.31 11.45
N GLY A 202 3.61 15.12 11.61
CA GLY A 202 3.09 14.65 12.89
C GLY A 202 4.17 14.57 13.98
N MET A 203 5.36 14.06 13.64
CA MET A 203 6.53 14.04 14.52
C MET A 203 6.94 15.46 14.93
N MET A 204 7.01 16.41 14.00
CA MET A 204 7.40 17.78 14.30
C MET A 204 6.41 18.46 15.25
N PHE A 205 5.11 18.39 14.96
CA PHE A 205 4.08 19.00 15.81
C PHE A 205 3.98 18.36 17.20
N SER A 206 4.02 17.03 17.29
CA SER A 206 3.99 16.34 18.60
C SER A 206 5.26 16.60 19.42
N GLY A 207 6.43 16.64 18.78
CA GLY A 207 7.70 16.96 19.44
C GLY A 207 7.74 18.40 19.96
N LEU A 208 7.32 19.38 19.14
CA LEU A 208 7.21 20.77 19.57
C LEU A 208 6.17 20.94 20.68
N GLY A 209 5.01 20.30 20.58
CA GLY A 209 3.98 20.32 21.62
C GLY A 209 4.50 19.75 22.95
N ALA A 210 5.15 18.59 22.91
CA ALA A 210 5.77 17.97 24.08
C ALA A 210 6.86 18.85 24.69
N ALA A 211 7.75 19.42 23.86
CA ALA A 211 8.79 20.32 24.34
C ALA A 211 8.22 21.56 25.03
N MET A 212 7.19 22.19 24.47
CA MET A 212 6.54 23.36 25.06
C MET A 212 5.87 23.02 26.39
N PHE A 213 5.20 21.87 26.49
CA PHE A 213 4.62 21.40 27.75
C PHE A 213 5.68 21.16 28.83
N LEU A 214 6.82 20.56 28.48
CA LEU A 214 7.92 20.34 29.44
C LEU A 214 8.63 21.64 29.85
N ASN A 215 8.50 22.71 29.08
CA ASN A 215 9.03 24.05 29.40
C ASN A 215 7.97 24.97 30.05
N ASN A 216 6.89 24.41 30.62
CA ASN A 216 5.80 25.16 31.25
C ASN A 216 5.10 26.19 30.32
N SER A 217 5.24 26.04 29.01
CA SER A 217 4.61 26.91 28.01
C SER A 217 3.31 26.28 27.51
N ALA A 218 2.33 26.16 28.41
CA ALA A 218 1.08 25.44 28.18
C ALA A 218 0.29 25.96 26.96
N GLU A 219 0.21 27.29 26.79
CA GLU A 219 -0.54 27.91 25.69
C GLU A 219 0.01 27.52 24.31
N ILE A 220 1.34 27.65 24.14
CA ILE A 220 2.02 27.34 22.89
C ILE A 220 1.95 25.83 22.60
N GLY A 221 2.17 25.00 23.63
CA GLY A 221 2.05 23.55 23.50
C GLY A 221 0.63 23.12 23.09
N CYS A 222 -0.40 23.72 23.70
CA CYS A 222 -1.79 23.47 23.34
C CYS A 222 -2.08 23.86 21.89
N GLY A 223 -1.49 24.96 21.40
CA GLY A 223 -1.56 25.37 20.01
C GLY A 223 -1.04 24.28 19.06
N PHE A 224 0.18 23.79 19.27
CA PHE A 224 0.76 22.73 18.43
C PHE A 224 -0.04 21.43 18.49
N MET A 225 -0.47 21.00 19.68
CA MET A 225 -1.26 19.79 19.85
C MET A 225 -2.65 19.89 19.22
N SER A 226 -3.25 21.08 19.22
CA SER A 226 -4.54 21.35 18.56
C SER A 226 -4.43 21.27 17.04
N VAL A 227 -3.35 21.82 16.46
CA VAL A 227 -3.07 21.71 15.01
C VAL A 227 -2.84 20.25 14.62
N LEU A 228 -2.08 19.51 15.42
CA LEU A 228 -1.86 18.07 15.22
C LEU A 228 -3.18 17.30 15.27
N ALA A 229 -4.00 17.55 16.30
CA ALA A 229 -5.31 16.93 16.46
C ALA A 229 -6.22 17.18 15.27
N LEU A 230 -6.30 18.43 14.79
CA LEU A 230 -7.10 18.79 13.62
C LEU A 230 -6.63 18.04 12.37
N CYS A 231 -5.33 18.06 12.08
CA CYS A 231 -4.76 17.39 10.91
C CYS A 231 -4.99 15.86 10.96
N ALA A 232 -4.73 15.24 12.10
CA ALA A 232 -4.93 13.81 12.31
C ALA A 232 -6.42 13.43 12.24
N GLY A 233 -7.29 14.28 12.77
CA GLY A 233 -8.74 14.10 12.73
C GLY A 233 -9.30 14.19 11.31
N MET A 234 -8.88 15.18 10.51
CA MET A 234 -9.28 15.27 9.10
C MET A 234 -8.87 14.03 8.31
N GLU A 235 -7.70 13.47 8.59
CA GLU A 235 -7.25 12.23 7.95
C GLU A 235 -8.09 11.03 8.41
N GLY A 236 -8.37 10.92 9.71
CA GLY A 236 -9.14 9.82 10.28
C GLY A 236 -10.61 9.81 9.86
N PHE A 237 -11.31 10.90 10.15
CA PHE A 237 -12.75 11.01 9.95
C PHE A 237 -13.11 11.26 8.48
N LEU A 238 -12.43 12.19 7.81
CA LEU A 238 -12.80 12.69 6.47
C LEU A 238 -11.99 12.07 5.32
N ASP A 239 -11.04 11.17 5.62
CA ASP A 239 -10.09 10.63 4.62
C ASP A 239 -9.29 11.75 3.90
N PHE A 240 -9.12 12.89 4.57
CA PHE A 240 -8.45 14.08 4.04
C PHE A 240 -7.09 14.28 4.73
N CYS A 241 -6.01 13.88 4.06
CA CYS A 241 -4.65 14.03 4.56
C CYS A 241 -4.01 15.33 4.03
N LEU A 242 -3.92 16.34 4.88
CA LEU A 242 -3.35 17.64 4.54
C LEU A 242 -1.86 17.54 4.14
N GLY A 243 -1.05 16.78 4.88
CA GLY A 243 0.36 16.54 4.54
C GLY A 243 0.53 15.91 3.15
N CYS A 244 -0.34 14.98 2.78
CA CYS A 244 -0.32 14.35 1.46
C CYS A 244 -0.61 15.34 0.32
N LYS A 245 -1.46 16.36 0.57
CA LYS A 245 -1.74 17.43 -0.39
C LYS A 245 -0.54 18.36 -0.55
N PHE A 246 0.09 18.76 0.55
CA PHE A 246 1.31 19.56 0.50
C PHE A 246 2.44 18.84 -0.22
N TYR A 247 2.62 17.54 0.02
CA TYR A 247 3.58 16.72 -0.71
C TYR A 247 3.33 16.75 -2.23
N ALA A 248 2.08 16.57 -2.65
CA ALA A 248 1.71 16.63 -4.07
C ALA A 248 1.94 18.01 -4.70
N ILE A 249 1.70 19.09 -3.95
CA ILE A 249 1.99 20.46 -4.40
C ILE A 249 3.50 20.68 -4.53
N GLY A 250 4.30 20.19 -3.57
CA GLY A 250 5.76 20.28 -3.62
C GLY A 250 6.34 19.52 -4.82
N GLU A 251 5.84 18.32 -5.10
CA GLU A 251 6.19 17.56 -6.30
C GLU A 251 5.83 18.32 -7.59
N PHE A 252 4.70 19.01 -7.63
CA PHE A 252 4.29 19.81 -8.80
C PHE A 252 5.18 21.04 -8.98
N LEU A 253 5.50 21.76 -7.90
CA LEU A 253 6.28 23.00 -7.94
C LEU A 253 7.78 22.77 -8.15
N PHE A 254 8.35 21.73 -7.54
CA PHE A 254 9.79 21.50 -7.49
C PHE A 254 10.24 20.22 -8.22
N GLY A 255 9.34 19.29 -8.51
CA GLY A 255 9.63 18.06 -9.27
C GLY A 255 9.50 18.19 -10.79
N GLY A 256 9.23 19.41 -11.28
CA GLY A 256 8.86 19.74 -12.66
C GLY A 256 9.96 19.63 -13.74
N SER A 257 10.90 18.68 -13.65
CA SER A 257 11.89 18.45 -14.74
C SER A 257 11.89 17.04 -15.35
N ALA A 258 11.14 16.08 -14.80
CA ALA A 258 11.22 14.67 -15.26
C ALA A 258 10.02 14.15 -16.10
N LYS A 259 9.02 14.99 -16.41
CA LYS A 259 7.78 14.53 -17.11
C LYS A 259 7.47 15.19 -18.45
N ALA A 260 8.38 15.98 -19.03
CA ALA A 260 8.22 16.55 -20.36
C ALA A 260 8.88 15.69 -21.45
N THR A 261 8.58 14.39 -21.53
CA THR A 261 8.87 13.59 -22.74
C THR A 261 7.96 12.36 -22.79
N LYS A 262 6.73 12.52 -23.28
CA LYS A 262 5.92 11.46 -23.91
C LYS A 262 4.59 12.02 -24.43
N THR A 263 4.69 12.95 -25.38
CA THR A 263 3.67 13.13 -26.42
C THR A 263 4.30 13.86 -27.59
N ALA A 264 4.74 13.10 -28.59
CA ALA A 264 4.88 13.48 -29.98
C ALA A 264 4.79 12.17 -30.78
#